data_AF-A0A528TEE6-F1
#
_entry.id   AF-A0A528TEE6-F1
#
_cell.length_a   1.000
_cell.length_b   1.000
_cell.length_c   1.000
_cell.angle_alpha   90.00
_cell.angle_beta   90.00
_cell.angle_gamma   90.00
#
_symmetry.space_group_name_H-M   'P 1'
#
loop_
_entity.id
_entity.type
_entity.pdbx_description
1 polymer ?
#
loop_
_entity_poly.entity_id
_entity_poly.type
_entity_poly.pdbx_seq_one_letter_code
_entity_poly.pdbx_strand_id
1 'polypeptide(L)' 'ADKEVPTQAAQVQNLILQGYDAIVINAASPDALNGAIKQACDAGIVVVSFDGIVTEPCAYRVVVDFKDMG' A
#
# COMPACT_ATOMS: atom_id res chain seq x y z
N ALA A 1 4.44 5.43 -13.72
CA ALA A 1 3.31 5.24 -12.81
C ALA A 1 2.91 6.60 -12.26
N ASP A 2 1.62 6.90 -12.21
CA ASP A 2 1.11 8.13 -11.61
C ASP A 2 1.39 8.16 -10.11
N LYS A 3 1.75 9.33 -9.59
CA LYS A 3 2.19 9.53 -8.19
C LYS A 3 1.14 10.19 -7.29
N GLU A 4 -0.04 10.48 -7.84
CA GLU A 4 -1.09 11.19 -7.11
C GLU A 4 -1.87 10.24 -6.21
N VAL A 5 -2.07 10.65 -4.95
CA VAL A 5 -2.78 9.86 -3.93
C VAL A 5 -4.17 9.41 -4.39
N PRO A 6 -5.04 10.27 -4.97
CA PRO A 6 -6.37 9.83 -5.42
C PRO A 6 -6.31 8.75 -6.50
N THR A 7 -5.36 8.86 -7.43
CA THR A 7 -5.16 7.88 -8.50
C THR A 7 -4.71 6.54 -7.92
N GLN A 8 -3.77 6.55 -6.97
CA GLN A 8 -3.29 5.33 -6.33
C GLN A 8 -4.37 4.66 -5.47
N ALA A 9 -5.20 5.44 -4.76
CA ALA A 9 -6.36 4.91 -4.03
C ALA A 9 -7.37 4.23 -4.96
N ALA A 10 -7.67 4.83 -6.13
CA ALA A 10 -8.54 4.22 -7.14
C ALA A 10 -7.94 2.93 -7.72
N GLN A 11 -6.62 2.89 -7.92
CA GLN A 11 -5.93 1.68 -8.37
C GLN A 11 -6.05 0.54 -7.34
N VAL A 12 -5.88 0.83 -6.04
CA VAL A 12 -6.11 -0.18 -4.97
C VAL A 12 -7.54 -0.71 -5.01
N GLN A 13 -8.54 0.16 -5.15
CA GLN A 13 -9.95 -0.27 -5.26
C GLN A 13 -10.18 -1.16 -6.49
N ASN A 14 -9.57 -0.84 -7.63
CA ASN A 14 -9.67 -1.66 -8.82
C ASN A 14 -9.05 -3.05 -8.63
N LEU A 15 -7.94 -3.16 -7.90
CA LEU A 15 -7.30 -4.44 -7.59
C LEU A 15 -8.14 -5.29 -6.63
N ILE A 16 -8.81 -4.63 -5.65
CA ILE A 16 -9.79 -5.29 -4.78
C ILE A 16 -10.93 -5.89 -5.62
N LEU A 17 -11.54 -5.10 -6.52
CA LEU A 17 -12.65 -5.55 -7.35
C LEU A 17 -12.28 -6.66 -8.33
N GLN A 18 -11.03 -6.68 -8.80
CA GLN A 18 -10.51 -7.74 -9.66
C GLN A 18 -10.19 -9.04 -8.92
N GLY A 19 -10.29 -9.05 -7.58
CA GLY A 19 -10.10 -10.26 -6.78
C GLY A 19 -8.64 -10.69 -6.67
N TYR A 20 -7.69 -9.75 -6.65
CA TYR A 20 -6.28 -10.06 -6.44
C TYR A 20 -6.03 -10.59 -5.02
N ASP A 21 -5.17 -11.58 -4.88
CA ASP A 21 -4.81 -12.15 -3.56
C ASP A 21 -3.84 -11.26 -2.76
N ALA A 22 -3.06 -10.43 -3.46
CA ALA A 22 -2.07 -9.55 -2.85
C ALA A 22 -1.86 -8.25 -3.64
N ILE A 23 -1.48 -7.18 -2.94
CA ILE A 23 -1.12 -5.87 -3.49
C ILE A 23 0.23 -5.43 -2.91
N VAL A 24 1.19 -5.14 -3.79
CA VAL A 24 2.45 -4.49 -3.43
C VAL A 24 2.35 -3.01 -3.79
N ILE A 25 2.61 -2.12 -2.82
CA ILE A 25 2.41 -0.68 -2.97
C ILE A 25 3.70 0.10 -2.69
N ASN A 26 4.12 0.94 -3.63
CA ASN A 26 5.05 2.04 -3.35
C ASN A 26 4.24 3.29 -3.07
N ALA A 27 4.02 3.58 -1.79
CA ALA A 27 3.04 4.56 -1.35
C ALA A 27 3.49 6.00 -1.58
N ALA A 28 2.62 6.81 -2.19
CA ALA A 28 2.86 8.25 -2.39
C ALA A 28 2.81 9.07 -1.08
N SER A 29 2.16 8.54 -0.04
CA SER A 29 2.10 9.14 1.30
C SER A 29 2.01 8.04 2.37
N PRO A 30 2.61 8.23 3.56
CA PRO A 30 2.52 7.30 4.69
C PRO A 30 1.10 7.02 5.22
N ASP A 31 0.17 7.96 5.09
CA ASP A 31 -1.15 7.89 5.74
C ASP A 31 -2.34 8.07 4.78
N ALA A 32 -2.15 8.82 3.70
CA ALA A 32 -3.24 9.22 2.81
C ALA A 32 -3.90 8.06 2.06
N LEU A 33 -3.27 6.88 2.05
CA LEU A 33 -3.78 5.65 1.44
C LEU A 33 -4.40 4.67 2.43
N ASN A 34 -4.34 4.94 3.75
CA ASN A 34 -4.77 4.00 4.78
C ASN A 34 -6.23 3.56 4.58
N GLY A 35 -7.12 4.45 4.14
CA GLY A 35 -8.51 4.09 3.85
C GLY A 35 -8.63 2.99 2.78
N ALA A 36 -7.88 3.10 1.68
CA ALA A 36 -7.88 2.10 0.61
C ALA A 36 -7.15 0.82 1.01
N ILE A 37 -6.05 0.92 1.77
CA ILE A 37 -5.30 -0.22 2.29
C ILE A 37 -6.17 -1.03 3.26
N LYS A 38 -6.87 -0.35 4.16
CA LYS A 38 -7.80 -0.98 5.09
C LYS A 38 -8.89 -1.75 4.34
N GLN A 39 -9.46 -1.18 3.28
CA GLN A 39 -10.44 -1.89 2.44
C GLN A 39 -9.86 -3.16 1.80
N ALA A 40 -8.61 -3.12 1.34
CA ALA A 40 -7.94 -4.32 0.80
C ALA A 40 -7.75 -5.40 1.87
N CYS A 41 -7.24 -5.03 3.04
CA CYS A 41 -7.08 -5.96 4.15
C CYS A 41 -8.42 -6.55 4.62
N ASP A 42 -9.46 -5.72 4.73
CA ASP A 42 -10.80 -6.15 5.11
C ASP A 42 -11.41 -7.11 4.05
N ALA A 43 -10.96 -7.03 2.79
CA ALA A 43 -11.30 -7.97 1.71
C ALA A 43 -10.44 -9.25 1.71
N GLY A 44 -9.54 -9.43 2.69
CA GLY A 44 -8.66 -10.59 2.82
C GLY A 44 -7.41 -10.54 1.93
N ILE A 45 -7.11 -9.39 1.32
CA ILE A 45 -5.97 -9.21 0.42
C ILE A 45 -4.71 -8.91 1.24
N VAL A 46 -3.61 -9.62 0.94
CA VAL A 46 -2.32 -9.33 1.57
C VAL A 46 -1.75 -8.03 1.01
N VAL A 47 -1.50 -7.05 1.87
CA VAL A 47 -0.89 -5.76 1.46
C VAL A 47 0.55 -5.67 1.93
N VAL A 48 1.45 -5.31 1.02
CA VAL A 48 2.88 -5.10 1.30
C VAL A 48 3.30 -3.72 0.81
N SER A 49 3.80 -2.84 1.67
CA SER A 49 4.44 -1.58 1.25
C SER A 49 5.93 -1.78 0.96
N PHE A 50 6.41 -1.23 -0.14
CA PHE A 50 7.79 -1.28 -0.59
C PHE A 50 8.30 0.10 -0.98
N ASP A 51 9.52 0.46 -0.56
CA ASP A 51 10.16 1.77 -0.76
C ASP A 51 9.39 2.91 -0.04
N GLY A 52 8.25 3.33 -0.58
CA GLY A 52 7.28 4.17 0.11
C GLY A 52 6.57 3.40 1.22
N ILE A 53 6.52 3.99 2.42
CA ILE A 53 5.90 3.37 3.60
C ILE A 53 4.40 3.64 3.69
N VAL A 54 3.70 2.78 4.43
CA VAL A 54 2.32 3.02 4.90
C VAL A 54 2.27 2.86 6.42
N THR A 55 1.25 3.45 7.05
CA THR A 55 1.06 3.40 8.51
C THR A 55 -0.08 2.49 8.95
N GLU A 56 -0.89 1.99 8.01
CA GLU A 56 -1.97 1.05 8.29
C GLU A 56 -1.43 -0.28 8.87
N PRO A 57 -1.81 -0.69 10.10
CA PRO A 57 -1.23 -1.83 10.80
C PRO A 57 -1.35 -3.18 10.11
N CYS A 58 -2.33 -3.37 9.21
CA CYS A 58 -2.51 -4.64 8.49
C CYS A 58 -1.47 -4.87 7.39
N ALA A 59 -0.75 -3.84 6.95
CA ALA A 59 0.20 -3.94 5.86
C ALA A 59 1.60 -4.37 6.34
N TYR A 60 2.21 -5.31 5.63
CA TYR A 60 3.62 -5.64 5.82
C TYR A 60 4.50 -4.54 5.25
N ARG A 61 5.57 -4.17 5.95
CA ARG A 61 6.47 -3.10 5.53
C ARG A 61 7.83 -3.68 5.18
N VAL A 62 8.17 -3.66 3.89
CA VAL A 62 9.48 -4.07 3.37
C VAL A 62 10.22 -2.80 2.99
N VAL A 63 11.09 -2.36 3.89
CA VAL A 63 11.89 -1.14 3.72
C VAL A 63 13.37 -1.44 3.88
N VAL A 64 14.15 -0.60 3.24
CA VAL A 64 15.60 -0.58 3.43
C VAL A 64 15.90 -0.01 4.82
N ASP A 65 16.81 -0.65 5.56
CA ASP A 65 17.35 -0.06 6.78
C ASP A 65 18.33 1.06 6.40
N PHE A 66 17.81 2.27 6.28
CA PHE A 66 18.61 3.44 5.94
C PHE A 66 19.65 3.78 7.02
N LYS A 67 19.47 3.33 8.27
CA LYS A 67 20.45 3.54 9.32
C LYS A 67 21.66 2.64 9.13
N ASP A 68 21.46 1.39 8.72
CA ASP A 68 22.57 0.47 8.43
C ASP A 68 23.31 0.85 7.14
N MET A 69 22.64 1.59 6.23
CA MET A 69 23.23 2.06 4.97
C MET A 69 24.16 3.28 5.07
N GLY A 70 24.17 4.04 6.17
CA GLY A 70 25.08 5.19 6.36
C GLY A 70 24.48 6.36 7.12
#